data_AF-H1Q2W6-F1
#
_entry.id   AF-H1Q2W6-F1
#
_cell.length_a   1.000
_cell.length_b   1.000
_cell.length_c   1.000
_cell.angle_alpha   90.00
_cell.angle_beta   90.00
_cell.angle_gamma   90.00
#
_symmetry.space_group_name_H-M   'P 1'
#
loop_
_entity.id
_entity.type
_entity.pdbx_description
1 polymer ?
#
loop_
_entity_poly.entity_id
_entity_poly.type
_entity_poly.pdbx_seq_one_letter_code
_entity_poly.pdbx_strand_id
1 'polypeptide(L)'
;MYVFSNKNNKRMKRILIVCCAVFIALAARAQSFSWTDAAGATFDITITDAANKYAKVTHGEAATGATEITVPGSVQYNGDTYTVTDVAGRVTNIKGQYSPVGLKKVILSEGIKIVRSYSTYLAKDVEDIVFPSTLEVIEQEACTFLSLKNIDLSHTRLRFIGAQVFNAAWGRGTIESIKFPQTLRRIDGGIMMDGNPPLKDMVLPAQLDTIAYSTFLGLAQLETLTFEKPTPALLYIENPLNPSEGPYDLFQENTNLQKIYVPVDAAKAYMDAPWWALPASKYREKLIIGSNGYSTYYLENENFKVPAGCTAYIITDVQPGATAAAPYKAMTQSIAAGSIIPKQTGFILQGTAGSTVEYEANVTGTEVSVSNNLLVGTATEAKVGDDGTNKYYLFGHKGTNQGFYWQTGTGGEYVNLKAHKAALKVAKSQVGYAKSFVIDFEDTTTGIRNIDNTTPQKNDIIYDLQGRRVTNPTRGIYIVNGKKRVFN
;
A
#
# COMPACT_ATOMS: atom_id res chain seq x y z
N MET A 1 -29.25 -76.72 28.41
CA MET A 1 -29.06 -75.27 28.16
C MET A 1 -27.65 -75.10 27.60
N TYR A 2 -27.55 -74.90 26.27
CA TYR A 2 -26.29 -74.92 25.52
C TYR A 2 -25.47 -73.65 25.76
N VAL A 3 -24.30 -73.78 26.39
CA VAL A 3 -23.35 -72.66 26.54
C VAL A 3 -22.37 -72.70 25.37
N PHE A 4 -22.81 -72.22 24.20
CA PHE A 4 -21.89 -72.01 23.08
C PHE A 4 -21.10 -70.70 23.26
N SER A 5 -19.78 -70.85 23.32
CA SER A 5 -18.81 -70.00 22.61
C SER A 5 -18.67 -68.52 23.01
N ASN A 6 -18.20 -68.25 24.24
CA ASN A 6 -17.70 -66.90 24.59
C ASN A 6 -16.19 -66.72 24.30
N LYS A 7 -15.44 -67.83 24.15
CA LYS A 7 -13.99 -67.82 23.90
C LYS A 7 -13.64 -67.46 22.45
N ASN A 8 -14.40 -67.98 21.48
CA ASN A 8 -14.20 -67.63 20.06
C ASN A 8 -14.59 -66.18 19.78
N ASN A 9 -15.64 -65.66 20.43
CA ASN A 9 -16.08 -64.27 20.25
C ASN A 9 -15.03 -63.24 20.72
N LYS A 10 -14.33 -63.50 21.84
CA LYS A 10 -13.20 -62.66 22.29
C LYS A 10 -12.00 -62.77 21.34
N ARG A 11 -11.71 -63.94 20.79
CA ARG A 11 -10.61 -64.15 19.83
C ARG A 11 -10.89 -63.47 18.49
N MET A 12 -12.13 -63.56 18.00
CA MET A 12 -12.59 -62.93 16.76
C MET A 12 -12.64 -61.40 16.86
N LYS A 13 -13.07 -60.84 18.01
CA LYS A 13 -12.99 -59.39 18.28
C LYS A 13 -11.54 -58.88 18.35
N ARG A 14 -10.62 -59.64 18.95
CA ARG A 14 -9.19 -59.29 18.95
C ARG A 14 -8.57 -59.36 17.56
N ILE A 15 -8.93 -60.35 16.76
CA ILE A 15 -8.50 -60.44 15.34
C ILE A 15 -9.08 -59.27 14.53
N LEU A 16 -10.36 -58.93 14.70
CA LEU A 16 -10.98 -57.80 14.01
C LEU A 16 -10.33 -56.46 14.38
N ILE A 17 -10.03 -56.23 15.67
CA ILE A 17 -9.35 -55.01 16.14
C ILE A 17 -7.91 -54.95 15.60
N VAL A 18 -7.18 -56.08 15.58
CA VAL A 18 -5.83 -56.14 15.01
C VAL A 18 -5.87 -55.96 13.49
N CYS A 19 -6.83 -56.56 12.78
CA CYS A 19 -7.02 -56.33 11.35
C CYS A 19 -7.38 -54.88 11.05
N CYS A 20 -8.30 -54.26 11.80
CA CYS A 20 -8.61 -52.83 11.66
C CYS A 20 -7.40 -51.95 11.98
N ALA A 21 -6.62 -52.26 13.02
CA ALA A 21 -5.39 -51.54 13.34
C ALA A 21 -4.31 -51.71 12.26
N VAL A 22 -4.20 -52.88 11.64
CA VAL A 22 -3.29 -53.16 10.53
C VAL A 22 -3.76 -52.48 9.24
N PHE A 23 -5.07 -52.45 8.96
CA PHE A 23 -5.64 -51.69 7.83
C PHE A 23 -5.49 -50.18 8.03
N ILE A 24 -5.66 -49.67 9.26
CA ILE A 24 -5.39 -48.26 9.59
C ILE A 24 -3.88 -47.97 9.48
N ALA A 25 -3.01 -48.87 9.91
CA ALA A 25 -1.55 -48.71 9.78
C ALA A 25 -1.06 -48.82 8.32
N LEU A 26 -1.71 -49.62 7.47
CA LEU A 26 -1.46 -49.68 6.03
C LEU A 26 -2.02 -48.46 5.30
N ALA A 27 -3.15 -47.90 5.75
CA ALA A 27 -3.70 -46.63 5.27
C ALA A 27 -2.91 -45.40 5.76
N ALA A 28 -2.12 -45.54 6.83
CA ALA A 28 -1.27 -44.49 7.38
C ALA A 28 0.16 -44.44 6.81
N ARG A 29 0.52 -45.35 5.89
CA ARG A 29 1.76 -45.19 5.12
C ARG A 29 1.52 -44.18 4.01
N ALA A 30 2.30 -43.09 4.00
CA ALA A 30 2.33 -42.16 2.88
C ALA A 30 2.63 -42.96 1.60
N GLN A 31 1.71 -42.92 0.64
CA GLN A 31 1.85 -43.62 -0.63
C GLN A 31 2.58 -42.71 -1.60
N SER A 32 3.67 -43.22 -2.19
CA SER A 32 4.45 -42.49 -3.18
C SER A 32 4.40 -43.20 -4.53
N PHE A 33 4.36 -42.43 -5.61
CA PHE A 33 4.30 -42.93 -6.98
C PHE A 33 4.92 -41.92 -7.94
N SER A 34 5.32 -42.38 -9.13
CA SER A 34 5.77 -41.51 -10.20
C SER A 34 4.61 -41.20 -11.14
N TRP A 35 4.51 -39.95 -11.59
CA TRP A 35 3.49 -39.47 -12.51
C TRP A 35 4.17 -38.72 -13.66
N THR A 36 3.77 -38.99 -14.90
CA THR A 36 4.31 -38.33 -16.09
C THR A 36 3.23 -37.49 -16.74
N ASP A 37 3.56 -36.24 -17.05
CA ASP A 37 2.66 -35.36 -17.79
C ASP A 37 2.68 -35.61 -19.31
N ALA A 38 1.84 -34.88 -20.04
CA ALA A 38 1.79 -34.98 -21.50
C ALA A 38 3.05 -34.43 -22.20
N ALA A 39 3.85 -33.59 -21.53
CA ALA A 39 5.11 -33.05 -22.03
C ALA A 39 6.29 -34.00 -21.80
N GLY A 40 6.07 -35.13 -21.11
CA GLY A 40 7.09 -36.12 -20.78
C GLY A 40 7.91 -35.76 -19.54
N ALA A 41 7.51 -34.75 -18.76
CA ALA A 41 8.10 -34.48 -17.46
C ALA A 41 7.59 -35.48 -16.43
N THR A 42 8.48 -36.00 -15.61
CA THR A 42 8.20 -36.98 -14.56
C THR A 42 8.27 -36.35 -13.19
N PHE A 43 7.32 -36.68 -12.33
CA PHE A 43 7.20 -36.16 -10.98
C PHE A 43 7.02 -37.30 -9.98
N ASP A 44 7.81 -37.31 -8.92
CA ASP A 44 7.55 -38.18 -7.78
C ASP A 44 6.57 -37.49 -6.85
N ILE A 45 5.45 -38.15 -6.60
CA ILE A 45 4.33 -37.64 -5.81
C ILE A 45 4.23 -38.47 -4.53
N THR A 46 3.92 -37.81 -3.41
CA THR A 46 3.57 -38.46 -2.16
C THR A 46 2.21 -37.96 -1.68
N ILE A 47 1.28 -38.86 -1.40
CA ILE A 47 -0.02 -38.53 -0.80
C ILE A 47 0.21 -38.10 0.66
N THR A 48 -0.21 -36.88 0.98
CA THR A 48 -0.05 -36.27 2.32
C THR A 48 -1.31 -36.41 3.15
N ASP A 49 -2.48 -36.39 2.50
CA ASP A 49 -3.78 -36.57 3.15
C ASP A 49 -4.73 -37.31 2.20
N ALA A 50 -4.92 -38.60 2.45
CA ALA A 50 -5.78 -39.44 1.63
C ALA A 50 -7.28 -39.11 1.77
N ALA A 51 -7.69 -38.53 2.91
CA ALA A 51 -9.09 -38.20 3.17
C ALA A 51 -9.49 -36.92 2.45
N ASN A 52 -8.64 -35.89 2.52
CA ASN A 52 -8.85 -34.61 1.84
C ASN A 52 -8.30 -34.57 0.40
N LYS A 53 -7.74 -35.69 -0.08
CA LYS A 53 -7.13 -35.85 -1.41
C LYS A 53 -6.02 -34.84 -1.67
N TYR A 54 -5.09 -34.71 -0.73
CA TYR A 54 -3.89 -33.88 -0.87
C TYR A 54 -2.64 -34.70 -1.12
N ALA A 55 -1.76 -34.13 -1.93
CA ALA A 55 -0.46 -34.69 -2.25
C ALA A 55 0.60 -33.59 -2.34
N LYS A 56 1.86 -34.02 -2.38
CA LYS A 56 3.02 -33.16 -2.60
C LYS A 56 3.93 -33.73 -3.68
N VAL A 57 4.61 -32.85 -4.41
CA VAL A 57 5.69 -33.22 -5.33
C VAL A 57 6.99 -33.31 -4.53
N THR A 58 7.67 -34.45 -4.57
CA THR A 58 8.97 -34.67 -3.89
C THR A 58 10.16 -34.64 -4.85
N HIS A 59 9.90 -34.74 -6.16
CA HIS A 59 10.90 -34.59 -7.21
C HIS A 59 10.20 -34.26 -8.53
N GLY A 60 10.84 -33.48 -9.39
CA GLY A 60 10.41 -33.21 -10.75
C GLY A 60 11.59 -33.19 -11.70
N GLU A 61 11.41 -33.83 -12.86
CA GLU A 61 12.40 -33.95 -13.92
C GLU A 61 11.74 -33.70 -15.27
N ALA A 62 12.16 -32.64 -15.94
CA ALA A 62 11.70 -32.27 -17.28
C ALA A 62 12.32 -33.18 -18.36
N ALA A 63 11.64 -33.30 -19.49
CA ALA A 63 12.15 -34.02 -20.65
C ALA A 63 13.47 -33.41 -21.17
N THR A 64 14.30 -34.24 -21.82
CA THR A 64 15.57 -33.78 -22.42
C THR A 64 15.32 -32.64 -23.42
N GLY A 65 16.02 -31.51 -23.23
CA GLY A 65 15.88 -30.33 -24.09
C GLY A 65 14.69 -29.44 -23.75
N ALA A 66 13.95 -29.71 -22.67
CA ALA A 66 12.86 -28.85 -22.22
C ALA A 66 13.36 -27.46 -21.81
N THR A 67 12.65 -26.43 -22.26
CA THR A 67 12.87 -25.03 -21.87
C THR A 67 11.89 -24.56 -20.81
N GLU A 68 10.86 -25.35 -20.51
CA GLU A 68 9.84 -25.07 -19.51
C GLU A 68 9.46 -26.36 -18.77
N ILE A 69 9.10 -26.25 -17.49
CA ILE A 69 8.47 -27.33 -16.72
C ILE A 69 7.23 -26.79 -16.00
N THR A 70 6.12 -27.55 -16.07
CA THR A 70 4.89 -27.25 -15.34
C THR A 70 4.72 -28.24 -14.20
N VAL A 71 4.84 -27.77 -12.96
CA VAL A 71 4.55 -28.56 -11.77
C VAL A 71 3.03 -28.75 -11.67
N PRO A 72 2.51 -29.97 -11.58
CA PRO A 72 1.07 -30.22 -11.63
C PRO A 72 0.37 -29.70 -10.38
N GLY A 73 -0.82 -29.11 -10.55
CA GLY A 73 -1.70 -28.70 -9.44
C GLY A 73 -2.62 -29.83 -8.97
N SER A 74 -2.75 -30.89 -9.78
CA SER A 74 -3.49 -32.10 -9.44
C SER A 74 -2.96 -33.30 -10.21
N VAL A 75 -3.07 -34.49 -9.63
CA VAL A 75 -2.66 -35.75 -10.26
C VAL A 75 -3.70 -36.85 -10.01
N GLN A 76 -3.75 -37.84 -10.91
CA GLN A 76 -4.61 -39.02 -10.78
C GLN A 76 -3.86 -40.15 -10.09
N TYR A 77 -4.48 -40.79 -9.11
CA TYR A 77 -3.93 -42.00 -8.48
C TYR A 77 -5.05 -42.91 -7.97
N ASN A 78 -5.02 -44.19 -8.37
CA ASN A 78 -6.02 -45.21 -8.00
C ASN A 78 -7.49 -44.77 -8.22
N GLY A 79 -7.74 -44.00 -9.29
CA GLY A 79 -9.08 -43.52 -9.66
C GLY A 79 -9.54 -42.26 -8.93
N ASP A 80 -8.74 -41.72 -8.01
CA ASP A 80 -8.98 -40.46 -7.33
C ASP A 80 -8.10 -39.33 -7.91
N THR A 81 -8.64 -38.11 -7.89
CA THR A 81 -7.88 -36.88 -8.16
C THR A 81 -7.33 -36.32 -6.84
N TYR A 82 -6.01 -36.15 -6.76
CA TYR A 82 -5.34 -35.50 -5.64
C TYR A 82 -4.90 -34.10 -6.02
N THR A 83 -5.21 -33.10 -5.20
CA THR A 83 -4.66 -31.74 -5.34
C THR A 83 -3.23 -31.72 -4.80
N VAL A 84 -2.30 -31.19 -5.59
CA VAL A 84 -0.92 -30.98 -5.17
C VAL A 84 -0.85 -29.65 -4.42
N THR A 85 -0.56 -29.72 -3.12
CA THR A 85 -0.54 -28.54 -2.24
C THR A 85 0.87 -28.04 -1.94
N ASP A 86 1.89 -28.88 -2.14
CA ASP A 86 3.27 -28.58 -1.77
C ASP A 86 4.23 -29.01 -2.88
N VAL A 87 5.19 -28.14 -3.19
CA VAL A 87 6.41 -28.51 -3.88
C VAL A 87 7.45 -28.74 -2.80
N ALA A 88 7.76 -30.00 -2.51
CA ALA A 88 8.56 -30.44 -1.37
C ALA A 88 9.96 -30.94 -1.72
N GLY A 89 10.26 -31.05 -3.00
CA GLY A 89 11.61 -31.33 -3.47
C GLY A 89 11.85 -30.70 -4.83
N ARG A 90 13.05 -30.94 -5.34
CA ARG A 90 13.54 -30.23 -6.52
C ARG A 90 12.73 -30.55 -7.77
N VAL A 91 12.22 -29.51 -8.44
CA VAL A 91 11.44 -29.63 -9.70
C VAL A 91 12.15 -29.04 -10.92
N THR A 92 13.36 -28.54 -10.77
CA THR A 92 14.11 -27.88 -11.86
C THR A 92 15.04 -28.82 -12.62
N ASN A 93 15.00 -30.13 -12.41
CA ASN A 93 15.90 -31.05 -13.11
C ASN A 93 15.51 -31.18 -14.59
N ILE A 94 16.49 -31.38 -15.47
CA ILE A 94 16.29 -31.91 -16.82
C ILE A 94 16.87 -33.32 -16.83
N LYS A 95 16.21 -34.26 -17.53
CA LYS A 95 16.67 -35.64 -17.64
C LYS A 95 18.17 -35.76 -17.96
N GLY A 96 18.92 -36.32 -17.02
CA GLY A 96 20.38 -36.50 -17.09
C GLY A 96 21.23 -35.27 -16.74
N GLN A 97 20.63 -34.20 -16.19
CA GLN A 97 21.32 -32.95 -15.84
C GLN A 97 20.96 -32.48 -14.43
N TYR A 98 21.94 -32.52 -13.53
CA TYR A 98 21.79 -31.98 -12.16
C TYR A 98 21.82 -30.45 -12.11
N SER A 99 22.53 -29.78 -13.02
CA SER A 99 22.48 -28.33 -13.20
C SER A 99 21.98 -28.07 -14.61
N PRO A 100 20.65 -27.97 -14.82
CA PRO A 100 20.08 -27.88 -16.15
C PRO A 100 20.64 -26.68 -16.93
N VAL A 101 20.89 -26.91 -18.22
CA VAL A 101 21.16 -25.84 -19.18
C VAL A 101 19.97 -25.76 -20.12
N GLY A 102 19.45 -24.55 -20.34
CA GLY A 102 18.35 -24.27 -21.25
C GLY A 102 16.96 -24.22 -20.63
N LEU A 103 16.74 -24.68 -19.39
CA LEU A 103 15.46 -24.48 -18.69
C LEU A 103 15.28 -22.98 -18.40
N LYS A 104 14.27 -22.36 -19.00
CA LYS A 104 13.98 -20.92 -18.92
C LYS A 104 12.84 -20.58 -17.97
N LYS A 105 11.88 -21.49 -17.80
CA LYS A 105 10.65 -21.18 -17.08
C LYS A 105 10.16 -22.33 -16.21
N VAL A 106 9.66 -22.00 -15.03
CA VAL A 106 8.96 -22.93 -14.13
C VAL A 106 7.54 -22.43 -13.92
N ILE A 107 6.55 -23.29 -14.11
CA ILE A 107 5.14 -22.98 -13.85
C ILE A 107 4.69 -23.78 -12.64
N LEU A 108 4.30 -23.07 -11.58
CA LEU A 108 3.68 -23.68 -10.40
C LEU A 108 2.16 -23.54 -10.53
N SER A 109 1.48 -24.67 -10.77
CA SER A 109 0.03 -24.69 -11.01
C SER A 109 -0.80 -24.28 -9.79
N GLU A 110 -2.04 -23.84 -10.04
CA GLU A 110 -3.02 -23.56 -8.99
C GLU A 110 -3.29 -24.78 -8.10
N GLY A 111 -3.54 -24.53 -6.82
CA GLY A 111 -3.66 -25.55 -5.78
C GLY A 111 -2.41 -25.64 -4.89
N ILE A 112 -1.25 -25.29 -5.44
CA ILE A 112 0.03 -25.26 -4.71
C ILE A 112 0.01 -24.09 -3.72
N LYS A 113 0.17 -24.40 -2.44
CA LYS A 113 0.18 -23.46 -1.33
C LYS A 113 1.58 -23.23 -0.76
N ILE A 114 2.47 -24.20 -0.88
CA ILE A 114 3.79 -24.16 -0.24
C ILE A 114 4.88 -24.52 -1.25
N VAL A 115 5.88 -23.66 -1.37
CA VAL A 115 7.16 -23.98 -2.03
C VAL A 115 8.20 -24.18 -0.94
N ARG A 116 8.63 -25.43 -0.76
CA ARG A 116 9.58 -25.81 0.29
C ARG A 116 11.01 -25.44 -0.07
N SER A 117 11.89 -25.51 0.91
CA SER A 117 13.32 -25.26 0.71
C SER A 117 13.89 -26.08 -0.43
N TYR A 118 14.72 -25.44 -1.27
CA TYR A 118 15.39 -26.07 -2.41
C TYR A 118 14.45 -26.71 -3.44
N SER A 119 13.23 -26.19 -3.61
CA SER A 119 12.28 -26.74 -4.60
C SER A 119 12.57 -26.28 -6.03
N THR A 120 12.87 -24.99 -6.20
CA THR A 120 13.15 -24.35 -7.50
C THR A 120 14.55 -23.75 -7.50
N TYR A 121 15.58 -24.58 -7.29
CA TYR A 121 16.97 -24.13 -7.13
C TYR A 121 17.94 -24.69 -8.18
N LEU A 122 19.13 -24.09 -8.26
CA LEU A 122 20.25 -24.51 -9.13
C LEU A 122 19.86 -24.64 -10.61
N ALA A 123 19.13 -23.67 -11.14
CA ALA A 123 18.70 -23.65 -12.54
C ALA A 123 18.97 -22.27 -13.14
N LYS A 124 20.25 -22.00 -13.42
CA LYS A 124 20.76 -20.67 -13.77
C LYS A 124 20.11 -20.01 -14.97
N ASP A 125 19.54 -20.77 -15.89
CA ASP A 125 18.94 -20.23 -17.10
C ASP A 125 17.47 -19.86 -16.90
N VAL A 126 16.87 -20.21 -15.74
CA VAL A 126 15.49 -19.88 -15.40
C VAL A 126 15.38 -18.39 -15.13
N GLU A 127 14.57 -17.72 -15.94
CA GLU A 127 14.32 -16.29 -15.92
C GLU A 127 12.92 -15.93 -15.44
N ASP A 128 12.01 -16.91 -15.40
CA ASP A 128 10.60 -16.73 -15.01
C ASP A 128 10.09 -17.89 -14.14
N ILE A 129 9.33 -17.54 -13.09
CA ILE A 129 8.53 -18.47 -12.29
C ILE A 129 7.10 -17.93 -12.25
N VAL A 130 6.15 -18.74 -12.73
CA VAL A 130 4.73 -18.45 -12.57
C VAL A 130 4.29 -18.98 -11.20
N PHE A 131 4.13 -18.06 -10.24
CA PHE A 131 3.58 -18.36 -8.92
C PHE A 131 2.04 -18.45 -8.97
N PRO A 132 1.39 -19.41 -8.28
CA PRO A 132 -0.06 -19.53 -8.30
C PRO A 132 -0.72 -18.57 -7.32
N SER A 133 -1.95 -18.15 -7.60
CA SER A 133 -2.73 -17.28 -6.70
C SER A 133 -3.02 -17.92 -5.33
N THR A 134 -2.98 -19.25 -5.28
CA THR A 134 -3.15 -20.06 -4.06
C THR A 134 -1.90 -20.16 -3.17
N LEU A 135 -0.74 -19.64 -3.60
CA LEU A 135 0.50 -19.70 -2.84
C LEU A 135 0.38 -18.94 -1.51
N GLU A 136 0.80 -19.58 -0.41
CA GLU A 136 0.72 -19.06 0.96
C GLU A 136 2.11 -18.97 1.63
N VAL A 137 3.06 -19.83 1.25
CA VAL A 137 4.38 -19.94 1.91
C VAL A 137 5.48 -20.22 0.88
N ILE A 138 6.59 -19.47 0.97
CA ILE A 138 7.86 -19.81 0.32
C ILE A 138 8.91 -19.98 1.42
N GLU A 139 9.48 -21.17 1.55
CA GLU A 139 10.50 -21.48 2.57
C GLU A 139 11.90 -21.06 2.13
N GLN A 140 12.87 -21.17 3.06
CA GLN A 140 14.25 -20.74 2.86
C GLN A 140 14.85 -21.34 1.59
N GLU A 141 15.57 -20.52 0.80
CA GLU A 141 16.32 -20.95 -0.39
C GLU A 141 15.47 -21.72 -1.42
N ALA A 142 14.16 -21.50 -1.42
CA ALA A 142 13.27 -22.16 -2.37
C ALA A 142 13.57 -21.81 -3.83
N CYS A 143 13.96 -20.56 -4.12
CA CYS A 143 14.09 -20.00 -5.48
C CYS A 143 15.50 -19.43 -5.74
N THR A 144 16.55 -20.13 -5.29
CA THR A 144 17.95 -19.66 -5.34
C THR A 144 18.75 -20.19 -6.54
N PHE A 145 19.82 -19.49 -6.92
CA PHE A 145 20.68 -19.80 -8.08
C PHE A 145 19.92 -19.82 -9.42
N LEU A 146 19.05 -18.81 -9.60
CA LEU A 146 18.29 -18.54 -10.83
C LEU A 146 18.73 -17.21 -11.45
N SER A 147 18.24 -16.90 -12.66
CA SER A 147 18.45 -15.61 -13.34
C SER A 147 17.13 -14.84 -13.50
N LEU A 148 16.31 -14.83 -12.44
CA LEU A 148 15.02 -14.12 -12.44
C LEU A 148 15.21 -12.62 -12.67
N LYS A 149 14.33 -12.02 -13.46
CA LYS A 149 14.35 -10.57 -13.72
C LYS A 149 13.23 -9.83 -12.98
N ASN A 150 12.01 -10.33 -13.06
CA ASN A 150 10.83 -9.72 -12.46
C ASN A 150 10.09 -10.76 -11.63
N ILE A 151 9.75 -10.41 -10.39
CA ILE A 151 9.04 -11.29 -9.47
C ILE A 151 7.71 -10.64 -9.13
N ASP A 152 6.60 -11.20 -9.61
CA ASP A 152 5.25 -10.75 -9.26
C ASP A 152 4.59 -11.75 -8.32
N LEU A 153 4.48 -11.38 -7.04
CA LEU A 153 3.76 -12.15 -6.01
C LEU A 153 2.46 -11.45 -5.62
N SER A 154 2.10 -10.33 -6.26
CA SER A 154 1.01 -9.45 -5.81
C SER A 154 -0.38 -10.09 -5.88
N HIS A 155 -0.56 -11.07 -6.77
CA HIS A 155 -1.80 -11.84 -6.95
C HIS A 155 -1.91 -13.06 -6.01
N THR A 156 -0.88 -13.35 -5.21
CA THR A 156 -0.82 -14.53 -4.35
C THR A 156 -1.46 -14.29 -2.98
N ARG A 157 -1.65 -15.36 -2.21
CA ARG A 157 -2.06 -15.32 -0.80
C ARG A 157 -0.85 -15.43 0.15
N LEU A 158 0.36 -15.15 -0.35
CA LEU A 158 1.61 -15.39 0.35
C LEU A 158 1.64 -14.64 1.68
N ARG A 159 1.87 -15.37 2.77
CA ARG A 159 1.96 -14.84 4.14
C ARG A 159 3.38 -14.83 4.67
N PHE A 160 4.25 -15.69 4.14
CA PHE A 160 5.61 -15.90 4.64
C PHE A 160 6.61 -16.09 3.51
N ILE A 161 7.73 -15.39 3.62
CA ILE A 161 8.94 -15.55 2.79
C ILE A 161 10.09 -15.92 3.71
N GLY A 162 10.67 -17.10 3.50
CA GLY A 162 11.83 -17.60 4.23
C GLY A 162 13.13 -16.86 3.89
N ALA A 163 14.22 -17.27 4.55
CA ALA A 163 15.52 -16.66 4.33
C ALA A 163 16.06 -16.96 2.90
N GLN A 164 16.79 -16.02 2.31
CA GLN A 164 17.59 -16.27 1.09
C GLN A 164 16.81 -16.86 -0.10
N VAL A 165 15.52 -16.52 -0.21
CA VAL A 165 14.61 -17.11 -1.19
C VAL A 165 15.03 -16.83 -2.62
N PHE A 166 15.53 -15.63 -2.94
CA PHE A 166 15.86 -15.19 -4.29
C PHE A 166 17.36 -14.87 -4.45
N ASN A 167 18.23 -15.66 -3.83
CA ASN A 167 19.68 -15.53 -3.98
C ASN A 167 20.13 -15.82 -5.41
N ALA A 168 21.15 -15.08 -5.87
CA ALA A 168 21.57 -15.10 -7.25
C ALA A 168 22.50 -16.26 -7.59
N ALA A 169 22.53 -16.59 -8.88
CA ALA A 169 23.51 -17.52 -9.40
C ALA A 169 24.92 -16.91 -9.40
N TRP A 170 25.84 -17.49 -8.62
CA TRP A 170 27.26 -17.10 -8.57
C TRP A 170 27.50 -15.61 -8.28
N GLY A 171 26.69 -15.01 -7.39
CA GLY A 171 26.85 -13.62 -6.97
C GLY A 171 26.50 -12.56 -8.03
N ARG A 172 25.74 -12.93 -9.08
CA ARG A 172 25.25 -12.00 -10.11
C ARG A 172 23.73 -11.92 -10.12
N GLY A 173 23.18 -11.04 -9.29
CA GLY A 173 21.74 -10.79 -9.22
C GLY A 173 21.23 -10.09 -10.48
N THR A 174 20.11 -10.57 -11.01
CA THR A 174 19.46 -10.04 -12.23
C THR A 174 18.08 -9.42 -11.95
N ILE A 175 17.63 -9.44 -10.70
CA ILE A 175 16.28 -9.01 -10.32
C ILE A 175 16.20 -7.48 -10.40
N GLU A 176 15.32 -6.99 -11.27
CA GLU A 176 15.06 -5.55 -11.46
C GLU A 176 13.81 -5.11 -10.70
N SER A 177 12.86 -6.01 -10.46
CA SER A 177 11.63 -5.69 -9.72
C SER A 177 11.08 -6.87 -8.91
N ILE A 178 10.46 -6.55 -7.77
CA ILE A 178 9.69 -7.48 -6.95
C ILE A 178 8.41 -6.80 -6.45
N LYS A 179 7.26 -7.49 -6.55
CA LYS A 179 5.98 -7.04 -6.02
C LYS A 179 5.45 -8.03 -4.99
N PHE A 180 5.12 -7.55 -3.80
CA PHE A 180 4.58 -8.38 -2.72
C PHE A 180 3.05 -8.26 -2.65
N PRO A 181 2.34 -9.30 -2.16
CA PRO A 181 0.91 -9.20 -1.90
C PRO A 181 0.62 -8.54 -0.55
N GLN A 182 -0.57 -7.95 -0.43
CA GLN A 182 -1.07 -7.37 0.83
C GLN A 182 -1.36 -8.43 1.92
N THR A 183 -1.27 -9.71 1.58
CA THR A 183 -1.40 -10.85 2.50
C THR A 183 -0.09 -11.18 3.22
N LEU A 184 1.05 -10.62 2.80
CA LEU A 184 2.36 -10.90 3.37
C LEU A 184 2.45 -10.40 4.81
N ARG A 185 2.88 -11.28 5.73
CA ARG A 185 2.99 -11.00 7.17
C ARG A 185 4.43 -11.03 7.66
N ARG A 186 5.29 -11.85 7.06
CA ARG A 186 6.67 -12.03 7.52
C ARG A 186 7.66 -12.27 6.38
N ILE A 187 8.83 -11.65 6.50
CA ILE A 187 10.00 -11.86 5.63
C ILE A 187 11.21 -12.19 6.52
N ASP A 188 11.87 -13.31 6.25
CA ASP A 188 13.09 -13.70 6.97
C ASP A 188 14.37 -13.11 6.31
N GLY A 189 15.53 -13.53 6.80
CA GLY A 189 16.82 -12.88 6.53
C GLY A 189 17.29 -12.98 5.08
N GLY A 190 17.82 -11.86 4.56
CA GLY A 190 18.56 -11.81 3.31
C GLY A 190 17.79 -12.29 2.09
N ILE A 191 16.66 -11.67 1.74
CA ILE A 191 15.80 -12.12 0.64
C ILE A 191 16.56 -12.30 -0.70
N MET A 192 17.59 -11.48 -0.93
CA MET A 192 18.49 -11.48 -2.10
C MET A 192 19.93 -11.18 -1.67
N MET A 193 20.38 -11.79 -0.57
CA MET A 193 21.67 -11.52 0.09
C MET A 193 22.87 -11.65 -0.86
N ASP A 194 22.93 -12.73 -1.63
CA ASP A 194 24.07 -13.02 -2.50
C ASP A 194 23.73 -12.68 -3.94
N GLY A 195 23.95 -11.43 -4.35
CA GLY A 195 23.75 -11.07 -5.76
C GLY A 195 23.85 -9.59 -6.11
N ASN A 196 23.63 -8.68 -5.16
CA ASN A 196 23.52 -7.24 -5.42
C ASN A 196 22.72 -6.92 -6.71
N PRO A 197 21.44 -7.36 -6.74
CA PRO A 197 20.62 -7.22 -7.93
C PRO A 197 20.44 -5.74 -8.31
N PRO A 198 20.16 -5.42 -9.58
CA PRO A 198 19.89 -4.05 -10.05
C PRO A 198 18.55 -3.46 -9.54
N LEU A 199 17.99 -4.01 -8.45
CA LEU A 199 16.74 -3.58 -7.83
C LEU A 199 16.93 -2.22 -7.16
N LYS A 200 16.25 -1.20 -7.70
CA LYS A 200 16.33 0.19 -7.21
C LYS A 200 15.22 0.57 -6.24
N ASP A 201 14.05 -0.01 -6.42
CA ASP A 201 12.85 0.36 -5.67
C ASP A 201 12.19 -0.88 -5.08
N MET A 202 11.80 -0.81 -3.81
CA MET A 202 11.07 -1.87 -3.13
C MET A 202 9.90 -1.30 -2.33
N VAL A 203 8.75 -1.96 -2.39
CA VAL A 203 7.54 -1.58 -1.62
C VAL A 203 7.14 -2.72 -0.72
N LEU A 204 7.13 -2.49 0.60
CA LEU A 204 6.71 -3.45 1.61
C LEU A 204 5.25 -3.22 2.02
N PRO A 205 4.42 -4.28 2.04
CA PRO A 205 2.97 -4.14 2.11
C PRO A 205 2.47 -3.74 3.50
N ALA A 206 1.26 -3.16 3.55
CA ALA A 206 0.68 -2.58 4.77
C ALA A 206 0.44 -3.58 5.91
N GLN A 207 0.38 -4.87 5.60
CA GLN A 207 0.15 -5.94 6.58
C GLN A 207 1.42 -6.65 7.04
N LEU A 208 2.61 -6.16 6.65
CA LEU A 208 3.87 -6.75 7.06
C LEU A 208 4.09 -6.52 8.56
N ASP A 209 4.07 -7.61 9.34
CA ASP A 209 4.16 -7.57 10.80
C ASP A 209 5.58 -7.77 11.31
N THR A 210 6.37 -8.56 10.58
CA THR A 210 7.70 -8.96 11.04
C THR A 210 8.69 -9.00 9.88
N ILE A 211 9.89 -8.47 10.10
CA ILE A 211 11.03 -8.66 9.19
C ILE A 211 12.25 -9.09 10.00
N ALA A 212 13.13 -9.87 9.38
CA ALA A 212 14.42 -10.18 9.98
C ALA A 212 15.36 -8.97 9.94
N TYR A 213 16.28 -8.86 10.91
CA TYR A 213 17.28 -7.79 10.94
C TYR A 213 18.21 -7.77 9.72
N SER A 214 18.32 -8.88 9.00
CA SER A 214 19.14 -9.05 7.80
C SER A 214 18.34 -9.03 6.49
N THR A 215 17.05 -8.67 6.53
CA THR A 215 16.16 -8.74 5.34
C THR A 215 16.72 -7.99 4.13
N PHE A 216 17.39 -6.84 4.31
CA PHE A 216 17.90 -6.00 3.22
C PHE A 216 19.39 -6.17 2.89
N LEU A 217 20.07 -7.15 3.50
CA LEU A 217 21.47 -7.44 3.15
C LEU A 217 21.60 -7.79 1.67
N GLY A 218 22.73 -7.39 1.08
CA GLY A 218 22.99 -7.60 -0.34
C GLY A 218 22.23 -6.69 -1.30
N LEU A 219 21.41 -5.74 -0.84
CA LEU A 219 20.65 -4.83 -1.71
C LEU A 219 21.34 -3.45 -1.86
N ALA A 220 22.61 -3.41 -2.27
CA ALA A 220 23.37 -2.16 -2.35
C ALA A 220 22.89 -1.21 -3.45
N GLN A 221 22.20 -1.72 -4.49
CA GLN A 221 21.60 -0.90 -5.55
C GLN A 221 20.27 -0.25 -5.17
N LEU A 222 19.67 -0.59 -4.02
CA LEU A 222 18.38 -0.04 -3.61
C LEU A 222 18.52 1.47 -3.38
N GLU A 223 17.76 2.28 -4.12
CA GLU A 223 17.75 3.74 -4.04
C GLU A 223 16.57 4.24 -3.20
N THR A 224 15.40 3.58 -3.32
CA THR A 224 14.21 3.89 -2.53
C THR A 224 13.54 2.65 -1.93
N LEU A 225 13.00 2.83 -0.74
CA LEU A 225 12.20 1.82 -0.03
C LEU A 225 10.90 2.47 0.43
N THR A 226 9.77 1.79 0.24
CA THR A 226 8.46 2.26 0.71
C THR A 226 7.89 1.27 1.71
N PHE A 227 7.47 1.74 2.87
CA PHE A 227 6.62 0.99 3.78
C PHE A 227 5.19 1.51 3.67
N GLU A 228 4.23 0.63 3.44
CA GLU A 228 2.81 1.01 3.43
C GLU A 228 2.16 0.95 4.81
N LYS A 229 2.81 0.30 5.79
CA LYS A 229 2.33 0.22 7.17
C LYS A 229 2.73 1.49 7.93
N PRO A 230 1.81 2.12 8.70
CA PRO A 230 2.10 3.35 9.44
C PRO A 230 2.95 3.13 10.71
N THR A 231 3.24 1.88 11.03
CA THR A 231 4.09 1.49 12.16
C THR A 231 5.19 0.58 11.67
N PRO A 232 6.43 0.72 12.17
CA PRO A 232 7.52 -0.19 11.81
C PRO A 232 7.17 -1.64 12.11
N ALA A 233 7.67 -2.56 11.27
CA ALA A 233 7.55 -3.98 11.52
C ALA A 233 8.38 -4.37 12.76
N LEU A 234 7.95 -5.42 13.45
CA LEU A 234 8.77 -6.02 14.51
C LEU A 234 10.03 -6.61 13.86
N LEU A 235 11.20 -6.28 14.41
CA LEU A 235 12.44 -6.91 14.01
C LEU A 235 12.60 -8.25 14.71
N TYR A 236 12.69 -9.31 13.90
CA TYR A 236 13.01 -10.65 14.32
C TYR A 236 14.50 -10.91 14.17
N ILE A 237 15.10 -11.55 15.17
CA ILE A 237 16.53 -11.86 15.21
C ILE A 237 16.66 -13.35 15.51
N GLU A 238 17.27 -14.08 14.59
CA GLU A 238 17.64 -15.48 14.82
C GLU A 238 18.87 -15.52 15.70
N ASN A 239 18.69 -15.92 16.97
CA ASN A 239 19.63 -15.81 18.08
C ASN A 239 19.71 -14.38 18.66
N PRO A 240 19.24 -14.16 19.90
CA PRO A 240 19.25 -12.82 20.49
C PRO A 240 20.69 -12.31 20.49
N LEU A 241 20.91 -11.22 19.76
CA LEU A 241 22.20 -10.56 19.61
C LEU A 241 22.90 -10.49 20.96
N ASN A 242 24.14 -10.95 20.97
CA ASN A 242 25.04 -10.62 22.05
C ASN A 242 25.01 -9.07 22.19
N PRO A 243 24.67 -8.51 23.36
CA PRO A 243 24.59 -7.06 23.56
C PRO A 243 25.90 -6.31 23.22
N SER A 244 27.02 -7.01 23.04
CA SER A 244 28.27 -6.45 22.55
C SER A 244 28.29 -6.10 21.06
N GLU A 245 27.30 -6.51 20.26
CA GLU A 245 27.25 -6.27 18.81
C GLU A 245 26.51 -4.98 18.42
N GLY A 246 26.07 -4.20 19.41
CA GLY A 246 25.59 -2.82 19.22
C GLY A 246 24.31 -2.69 18.39
N PRO A 247 23.85 -1.46 18.13
CA PRO A 247 22.73 -1.22 17.23
C PRO A 247 23.13 -1.52 15.77
N TYR A 248 22.85 -2.73 15.29
CA TYR A 248 22.89 -3.14 13.89
C TYR A 248 22.03 -2.22 13.03
N ASP A 249 22.67 -1.52 12.10
CA ASP A 249 21.97 -0.76 11.07
C ASP A 249 21.35 -1.73 10.07
N LEU A 250 20.01 -1.83 10.09
CA LEU A 250 19.21 -2.62 9.16
C LEU A 250 19.54 -2.32 7.69
N PHE A 251 20.07 -1.11 7.42
CA PHE A 251 20.41 -0.61 6.09
C PHE A 251 21.91 -0.48 5.82
N GLN A 252 22.78 -1.10 6.63
CA GLN A 252 24.24 -0.92 6.55
C GLN A 252 24.84 -1.16 5.15
N GLU A 253 24.29 -2.12 4.40
CA GLU A 253 24.77 -2.49 3.07
C GLU A 253 24.01 -1.80 1.94
N ASN A 254 22.94 -1.06 2.26
CA ASN A 254 22.15 -0.32 1.28
C ASN A 254 22.79 1.05 1.00
N THR A 255 24.02 1.03 0.48
CA THR A 255 24.85 2.24 0.31
C THR A 255 24.23 3.28 -0.61
N ASN A 256 23.40 2.86 -1.57
CA ASN A 256 22.70 3.76 -2.49
C ASN A 256 21.34 4.25 -1.96
N LEU A 257 20.86 3.74 -0.81
CA LEU A 257 19.53 4.06 -0.31
C LEU A 257 19.46 5.53 0.11
N GLN A 258 18.68 6.31 -0.62
CA GLN A 258 18.52 7.75 -0.41
C GLN A 258 17.26 8.08 0.38
N LYS A 259 16.15 7.37 0.12
CA LYS A 259 14.82 7.73 0.64
C LYS A 259 14.06 6.50 1.13
N ILE A 260 13.44 6.65 2.29
CA ILE A 260 12.52 5.68 2.85
C ILE A 260 11.15 6.34 2.98
N TYR A 261 10.19 5.94 2.14
CA TYR A 261 8.83 6.46 2.21
C TYR A 261 8.02 5.71 3.27
N VAL A 262 7.33 6.45 4.11
CA VAL A 262 6.36 5.93 5.09
C VAL A 262 5.01 6.61 4.86
N PRO A 263 3.90 6.07 5.40
CA PRO A 263 2.58 6.70 5.30
C PRO A 263 2.56 8.06 5.98
N VAL A 264 1.53 8.85 5.71
CA VAL A 264 1.36 10.17 6.34
C VAL A 264 1.31 10.05 7.86
N ASP A 265 1.99 10.94 8.58
CA ASP A 265 1.99 11.04 10.05
C ASP A 265 2.59 9.80 10.73
N ALA A 266 3.53 9.13 10.05
CA ALA A 266 4.15 7.87 10.48
C ALA A 266 5.66 7.99 10.72
N ALA A 267 6.33 9.02 10.18
CA ALA A 267 7.77 9.18 10.32
C ALA A 267 8.21 9.18 11.79
N LYS A 268 7.43 9.82 12.67
CA LYS A 268 7.65 9.73 14.12
C LYS A 268 7.67 8.30 14.66
N ALA A 269 6.69 7.47 14.30
CA ALA A 269 6.60 6.10 14.82
C ALA A 269 7.81 5.24 14.39
N TYR A 270 8.33 5.47 13.19
CA TYR A 270 9.55 4.83 12.72
C TYR A 270 10.80 5.36 13.44
N MET A 271 10.93 6.67 13.58
CA MET A 271 12.11 7.28 14.22
C MET A 271 12.20 7.02 15.73
N ASP A 272 11.08 6.80 16.41
CA ASP A 272 11.04 6.47 17.84
C ASP A 272 11.34 5.00 18.14
N ALA A 273 11.19 4.11 17.14
CA ALA A 273 11.39 2.67 17.33
C ALA A 273 12.87 2.30 17.31
N PRO A 274 13.33 1.40 18.21
CA PRO A 274 14.70 0.89 18.18
C PRO A 274 15.07 0.35 16.80
N TRP A 275 16.33 0.55 16.38
CA TRP A 275 16.90 0.11 15.09
C TRP A 275 16.34 0.83 13.84
N TRP A 276 15.10 1.30 13.90
CA TRP A 276 14.46 2.13 12.88
C TRP A 276 14.87 3.61 12.98
N ALA A 277 15.38 4.05 14.13
CA ALA A 277 15.88 5.40 14.35
C ALA A 277 17.15 5.77 13.55
N LEU A 278 17.97 4.78 13.18
CA LEU A 278 19.27 5.01 12.53
C LEU A 278 19.15 5.74 11.17
N PRO A 279 18.26 5.34 10.25
CA PRO A 279 18.04 6.05 8.99
C PRO A 279 17.12 7.28 9.11
N ALA A 280 17.01 7.93 10.28
CA ALA A 280 16.07 9.05 10.50
C ALA A 280 16.10 10.13 9.40
N SER A 281 17.29 10.49 8.91
CA SER A 281 17.46 11.50 7.86
C SER A 281 16.95 11.08 6.47
N LYS A 282 16.64 9.80 6.26
CA LYS A 282 16.16 9.24 4.99
C LYS A 282 14.63 9.14 4.92
N TYR A 283 13.90 9.23 6.04
CA TYR A 283 12.44 9.14 6.02
C TYR A 283 11.79 10.30 5.28
N ARG A 284 10.87 9.98 4.39
CA ARG A 284 10.10 10.95 3.61
C ARG A 284 8.62 10.55 3.62
N GLU A 285 7.77 11.54 3.62
CA GLU A 285 6.34 11.37 3.38
C GLU A 285 5.92 12.13 2.12
N LYS A 286 4.73 11.84 1.60
CA LYS A 286 4.25 12.38 0.33
C LYS A 286 2.94 13.15 0.51
N LEU A 287 2.86 14.32 -0.10
CA LEU A 287 1.66 15.14 -0.18
C LEU A 287 1.38 15.52 -1.63
N ILE A 288 0.14 15.29 -2.08
CA ILE A 288 -0.32 15.74 -3.40
C ILE A 288 -0.77 17.20 -3.30
N ILE A 289 -0.20 18.05 -4.15
CA ILE A 289 -0.63 19.43 -4.36
C ILE A 289 -1.84 19.43 -5.31
N GLY A 290 -2.87 20.19 -4.96
CA GLY A 290 -4.08 20.32 -5.77
C GLY A 290 -3.77 20.87 -7.17
N SER A 291 -4.67 20.63 -8.12
CA SER A 291 -4.54 21.15 -9.50
C SER A 291 -4.55 22.68 -9.60
N ASN A 292 -4.96 23.37 -8.54
CA ASN A 292 -4.87 24.81 -8.36
C ASN A 292 -3.52 25.29 -7.80
N GLY A 293 -2.58 24.38 -7.50
CA GLY A 293 -1.28 24.72 -6.90
C GLY A 293 -1.28 24.77 -5.38
N TYR A 294 -2.37 24.38 -4.71
CA TYR A 294 -2.52 24.50 -3.26
C TYR A 294 -3.16 23.26 -2.63
N SER A 295 -2.82 22.99 -1.38
CA SER A 295 -3.52 22.00 -0.56
C SER A 295 -3.48 22.37 0.91
N THR A 296 -4.61 22.20 1.61
CA THR A 296 -4.56 22.23 3.08
C THR A 296 -3.96 20.94 3.61
N TYR A 297 -3.31 21.06 4.77
CA TYR A 297 -2.65 19.94 5.42
C TYR A 297 -2.60 20.08 6.94
N TYR A 298 -2.47 18.94 7.61
CA TYR A 298 -2.42 18.80 9.07
C TYR A 298 -1.75 17.47 9.44
N LEU A 299 -0.84 17.50 10.42
CA LEU A 299 -0.18 16.33 11.03
C LEU A 299 -0.43 16.35 12.54
N GLU A 300 -0.78 15.21 13.14
CA GLU A 300 -1.11 15.11 14.57
C GLU A 300 0.14 14.88 15.41
N ASN A 301 1.01 13.98 14.97
CA ASN A 301 2.07 13.42 15.81
C ASN A 301 3.43 14.07 15.55
N GLU A 302 3.62 14.69 14.39
CA GLU A 302 4.92 15.15 13.92
C GLU A 302 4.88 16.54 13.29
N ASN A 303 6.02 17.22 13.34
CA ASN A 303 6.19 18.52 12.70
C ASN A 303 6.44 18.35 11.19
N PHE A 304 6.29 19.43 10.43
CA PHE A 304 6.41 19.44 8.98
C PHE A 304 7.49 20.42 8.54
N LYS A 305 8.52 19.94 7.84
CA LYS A 305 9.52 20.82 7.22
C LYS A 305 9.09 21.21 5.82
N VAL A 306 8.95 22.51 5.57
CA VAL A 306 8.47 23.03 4.27
C VAL A 306 9.46 22.64 3.15
N PRO A 307 9.04 21.87 2.12
CA PRO A 307 9.94 21.42 1.06
C PRO A 307 10.49 22.56 0.20
N ALA A 308 11.63 22.32 -0.43
CA ALA A 308 12.17 23.24 -1.44
C ALA A 308 11.16 23.47 -2.57
N GLY A 309 11.05 24.71 -3.06
CA GLY A 309 10.08 25.09 -4.09
C GLY A 309 8.64 25.20 -3.60
N CYS A 310 8.37 24.97 -2.31
CA CYS A 310 7.06 25.17 -1.70
C CYS A 310 7.07 26.39 -0.76
N THR A 311 5.90 26.98 -0.56
CA THR A 311 5.64 27.98 0.50
C THR A 311 4.42 27.54 1.27
N ALA A 312 4.51 27.54 2.60
CA ALA A 312 3.36 27.26 3.45
C ALA A 312 2.72 28.56 3.95
N TYR A 313 1.43 28.51 4.26
CA TYR A 313 0.68 29.65 4.77
C TYR A 313 -0.22 29.22 5.92
N ILE A 314 -0.25 30.04 6.96
CA ILE A 314 -1.29 30.00 8.00
C ILE A 314 -2.24 31.18 7.81
N ILE A 315 -3.44 31.11 8.40
CA ILE A 315 -4.39 32.22 8.40
C ILE A 315 -4.38 32.86 9.78
N THR A 316 -3.99 34.12 9.88
CA THR A 316 -3.81 34.80 11.18
C THR A 316 -4.96 35.71 11.56
N ASP A 317 -5.76 36.14 10.58
CA ASP A 317 -6.91 37.00 10.78
C ASP A 317 -7.91 36.88 9.61
N VAL A 318 -9.13 37.37 9.80
CA VAL A 318 -10.08 37.61 8.73
C VAL A 318 -10.67 39.01 8.83
N GLN A 319 -10.74 39.70 7.70
CA GLN A 319 -11.16 41.10 7.62
C GLN A 319 -12.34 41.27 6.67
N PRO A 320 -13.27 42.21 6.95
CA PRO A 320 -14.32 42.57 6.00
C PRO A 320 -13.74 42.98 4.65
N GLY A 321 -14.49 42.70 3.59
CA GLY A 321 -14.17 43.25 2.26
C GLY A 321 -14.24 44.78 2.26
N ALA A 322 -13.57 45.41 1.29
CA ALA A 322 -13.51 46.88 1.16
C ALA A 322 -14.90 47.56 1.00
N THR A 323 -15.91 46.79 0.62
CA THR A 323 -17.31 47.22 0.56
C THR A 323 -18.21 46.16 1.19
N ALA A 324 -19.44 46.52 1.57
CA ALA A 324 -20.41 45.57 2.12
C ALA A 324 -20.76 44.41 1.15
N ALA A 325 -20.51 44.58 -0.15
CA ALA A 325 -20.72 43.56 -1.17
C ALA A 325 -19.46 42.71 -1.47
N ALA A 326 -18.28 43.12 -0.98
CA ALA A 326 -17.04 42.40 -1.19
C ALA A 326 -16.93 41.22 -0.20
N PRO A 327 -16.32 40.10 -0.61
CA PRO A 327 -16.07 38.97 0.26
C PRO A 327 -15.11 39.38 1.38
N TYR A 328 -15.19 38.69 2.52
CA TYR A 328 -14.17 38.82 3.54
C TYR A 328 -12.81 38.37 2.98
N LYS A 329 -11.73 38.96 3.49
CA LYS A 329 -10.35 38.57 3.19
C LYS A 329 -9.81 37.71 4.32
N ALA A 330 -9.14 36.63 3.99
CA ALA A 330 -8.35 35.86 4.94
C ALA A 330 -6.89 36.32 4.86
N MET A 331 -6.34 36.76 5.99
CA MET A 331 -4.99 37.28 6.08
C MET A 331 -4.02 36.13 6.25
N THR A 332 -3.03 36.05 5.36
CA THR A 332 -2.03 34.97 5.37
C THR A 332 -0.74 35.42 6.05
N GLN A 333 -0.08 34.48 6.70
CA GLN A 333 1.34 34.61 7.04
C GLN A 333 2.09 33.50 6.32
N SER A 334 3.07 33.88 5.50
CA SER A 334 3.90 32.93 4.75
C SER A 334 4.98 32.30 5.65
N ILE A 335 5.30 31.05 5.34
CA ILE A 335 6.32 30.24 5.99
C ILE A 335 7.18 29.66 4.87
N ALA A 336 8.44 30.12 4.81
CA ALA A 336 9.36 29.80 3.73
C ALA A 336 9.85 28.35 3.76
N ALA A 337 10.28 27.85 2.60
CA ALA A 337 10.96 26.57 2.48
C ALA A 337 12.10 26.42 3.50
N GLY A 338 12.25 25.20 4.05
CA GLY A 338 13.21 24.87 5.10
C GLY A 338 12.74 25.15 6.53
N SER A 339 11.70 25.95 6.71
CA SER A 339 11.09 26.20 8.03
C SER A 339 10.36 24.96 8.56
N ILE A 340 10.30 24.82 9.89
CA ILE A 340 9.62 23.70 10.56
C ILE A 340 8.31 24.21 11.15
N ILE A 341 7.19 23.66 10.69
CA ILE A 341 5.85 23.93 11.20
C ILE A 341 5.58 22.94 12.35
N PRO A 342 5.22 23.40 13.57
CA PRO A 342 4.88 22.52 14.68
C PRO A 342 3.78 21.51 14.31
N LYS A 343 3.82 20.34 14.95
CA LYS A 343 2.68 19.39 14.89
C LYS A 343 1.39 20.03 15.37
N GLN A 344 0.25 19.44 15.02
CA GLN A 344 -1.09 19.95 15.35
C GLN A 344 -1.37 21.36 14.80
N THR A 345 -0.69 21.73 13.70
CA THR A 345 -0.90 23.01 13.01
C THR A 345 -1.58 22.76 11.66
N GLY A 346 -2.73 23.39 11.43
CA GLY A 346 -3.32 23.44 10.09
C GLY A 346 -2.60 24.47 9.21
N PHE A 347 -2.28 24.13 7.98
CA PHE A 347 -1.66 25.07 7.03
C PHE A 347 -2.13 24.81 5.59
N ILE A 348 -1.85 25.76 4.70
CA ILE A 348 -1.97 25.61 3.25
C ILE A 348 -0.57 25.50 2.67
N LEU A 349 -0.29 24.47 1.88
CA LEU A 349 0.95 24.33 1.13
C LEU A 349 0.72 24.73 -0.32
N GLN A 350 1.53 25.67 -0.80
CA GLN A 350 1.65 26.04 -2.20
C GLN A 350 2.82 25.31 -2.84
N GLY A 351 2.62 24.78 -4.04
CA GLY A 351 3.65 24.15 -4.85
C GLY A 351 3.22 24.01 -6.32
N THR A 352 3.97 23.22 -7.09
CA THR A 352 3.61 22.92 -8.48
C THR A 352 2.25 22.23 -8.55
N ALA A 353 1.34 22.78 -9.36
CA ALA A 353 -0.02 22.26 -9.48
C ALA A 353 -0.06 20.78 -9.90
N GLY A 354 -0.84 19.98 -9.16
CA GLY A 354 -1.03 18.55 -9.44
C GLY A 354 0.18 17.66 -9.14
N SER A 355 1.29 18.20 -8.63
CA SER A 355 2.48 17.40 -8.33
C SER A 355 2.35 16.66 -6.99
N THR A 356 3.14 15.62 -6.80
CA THR A 356 3.42 15.07 -5.47
C THR A 356 4.70 15.69 -4.95
N VAL A 357 4.63 16.29 -3.76
CA VAL A 357 5.80 16.78 -3.03
C VAL A 357 6.21 15.76 -1.98
N GLU A 358 7.51 15.59 -1.83
CA GLU A 358 8.11 14.79 -0.77
C GLU A 358 8.59 15.74 0.33
N TYR A 359 8.35 15.39 1.58
CA TYR A 359 8.73 16.22 2.72
C TYR A 359 9.37 15.41 3.84
N GLU A 360 10.10 16.12 4.70
CA GLU A 360 10.65 15.60 5.94
C GLU A 360 9.71 15.96 7.09
N ALA A 361 9.45 15.01 7.98
CA ALA A 361 8.65 15.19 9.18
C ALA A 361 9.38 14.65 10.40
N ASN A 362 8.90 15.01 11.60
CA ASN A 362 9.54 14.68 12.88
C ASN A 362 11.02 15.10 12.90
N VAL A 363 11.34 16.26 12.31
CA VAL A 363 12.70 16.79 12.22
C VAL A 363 13.06 17.56 13.48
N THR A 364 14.33 17.52 13.87
CA THR A 364 14.87 18.36 14.93
C THR A 364 15.14 19.77 14.41
N GLY A 365 14.83 20.79 15.20
CA GLY A 365 15.17 22.18 14.90
C GLY A 365 14.23 23.17 15.57
N THR A 366 14.42 24.45 15.30
CA THR A 366 13.55 25.51 15.80
C THR A 366 12.26 25.54 14.98
N GLU A 367 11.13 25.28 15.62
CA GLU A 367 9.83 25.42 14.99
C GLU A 367 9.40 26.88 14.91
N VAL A 368 8.69 27.25 13.85
CA VAL A 368 8.17 28.61 13.67
C VAL A 368 6.99 28.87 14.62
N SER A 369 6.85 30.12 15.06
CA SER A 369 5.65 30.53 15.80
C SER A 369 4.45 30.60 14.85
N VAL A 370 3.39 29.88 15.22
CA VAL A 370 2.12 29.80 14.48
C VAL A 370 0.97 30.47 15.27
N SER A 371 1.31 31.51 16.03
CA SER A 371 0.36 32.24 16.87
C SER A 371 -0.82 32.78 16.05
N ASN A 372 -2.02 32.75 16.64
CA ASN A 372 -3.28 33.20 16.02
C ASN A 372 -3.70 32.44 14.76
N ASN A 373 -3.13 31.26 14.48
CA ASN A 373 -3.58 30.45 13.36
C ASN A 373 -5.05 30.04 13.52
N LEU A 374 -5.88 30.43 12.55
CA LEU A 374 -7.31 30.13 12.47
C LEU A 374 -7.60 28.80 11.78
N LEU A 375 -6.58 28.13 11.24
CA LEU A 375 -6.73 26.81 10.63
C LEU A 375 -6.73 25.71 11.69
N VAL A 376 -7.77 24.87 11.63
CA VAL A 376 -7.91 23.67 12.45
C VAL A 376 -7.91 22.45 11.53
N GLY A 377 -7.26 21.36 11.93
CA GLY A 377 -7.20 20.15 11.13
C GLY A 377 -7.45 18.89 11.94
N THR A 378 -7.52 17.76 11.24
CA THR A 378 -7.72 16.44 11.84
C THR A 378 -6.84 15.41 11.13
N ALA A 379 -6.25 14.48 11.87
CA ALA A 379 -5.52 13.35 11.27
C ALA A 379 -6.48 12.35 10.61
N THR A 380 -7.65 12.10 11.19
CA THR A 380 -8.66 11.21 10.63
C THR A 380 -9.78 11.99 9.93
N GLU A 381 -10.52 11.32 9.05
CA GLU A 381 -11.77 11.88 8.53
C GLU A 381 -12.74 12.12 9.68
N ALA A 382 -13.23 13.36 9.79
CA ALA A 382 -14.04 13.77 10.92
C ALA A 382 -14.98 14.93 10.58
N LYS A 383 -16.06 15.01 11.34
CA LYS A 383 -16.90 16.21 11.40
C LYS A 383 -16.25 17.22 12.36
N VAL A 384 -15.93 18.41 11.87
CA VAL A 384 -15.30 19.49 12.63
C VAL A 384 -16.27 20.66 12.74
N GLY A 385 -16.61 21.06 13.97
CA GLY A 385 -17.49 22.19 14.27
C GLY A 385 -18.66 21.84 15.19
N ASP A 386 -19.80 22.52 14.99
CA ASP A 386 -21.01 22.46 15.82
C ASP A 386 -20.81 22.87 17.28
N ASP A 387 -19.90 23.81 17.52
CA ASP A 387 -19.60 24.34 18.87
C ASP A 387 -20.50 25.52 19.30
N GLY A 388 -21.45 25.92 18.45
CA GLY A 388 -22.36 27.04 18.69
C GLY A 388 -21.73 28.44 18.60
N THR A 389 -20.40 28.58 18.58
CA THR A 389 -19.67 29.85 18.71
C THR A 389 -18.86 30.23 17.47
N ASN A 390 -18.50 29.26 16.63
CA ASN A 390 -17.67 29.45 15.44
C ASN A 390 -18.40 29.06 14.15
N LYS A 391 -17.79 29.46 13.04
CA LYS A 391 -18.11 29.05 11.67
C LYS A 391 -16.89 28.34 11.06
N TYR A 392 -17.18 27.38 10.19
CA TYR A 392 -16.20 26.48 9.60
C TYR A 392 -16.28 26.46 8.07
N TYR A 393 -15.12 26.46 7.42
CA TYR A 393 -15.02 26.62 5.97
C TYR A 393 -13.95 25.70 5.38
N LEU A 394 -14.25 25.10 4.24
CA LEU A 394 -13.32 24.28 3.46
C LEU A 394 -12.51 25.17 2.51
N PHE A 395 -11.23 24.86 2.37
CA PHE A 395 -10.40 25.47 1.33
C PHE A 395 -10.85 25.02 -0.06
N GLY A 396 -10.92 25.95 -1.01
CA GLY A 396 -11.31 25.68 -2.38
C GLY A 396 -11.01 26.87 -3.28
N HIS A 397 -11.53 26.83 -4.51
CA HIS A 397 -11.32 27.91 -5.47
C HIS A 397 -12.55 28.16 -6.35
N LYS A 398 -12.62 29.36 -6.92
CA LYS A 398 -13.56 29.74 -7.99
C LYS A 398 -12.78 30.43 -9.09
N GLY A 399 -12.67 29.78 -10.25
CA GLY A 399 -11.72 30.19 -11.27
C GLY A 399 -10.29 30.16 -10.69
N THR A 400 -9.56 31.26 -10.84
CA THR A 400 -8.21 31.44 -10.31
C THR A 400 -8.16 31.87 -8.83
N ASN A 401 -9.28 32.31 -8.26
CA ASN A 401 -9.33 32.85 -6.90
C ASN A 401 -9.41 31.73 -5.85
N GLN A 402 -8.42 31.70 -4.96
CA GLN A 402 -8.38 30.80 -3.81
C GLN A 402 -9.20 31.37 -2.66
N GLY A 403 -9.80 30.49 -1.87
CA GLY A 403 -10.63 30.94 -0.75
C GLY A 403 -11.13 29.84 0.15
N PHE A 404 -11.84 30.27 1.18
CA PHE A 404 -12.55 29.40 2.10
C PHE A 404 -14.05 29.52 1.85
N TYR A 405 -14.75 28.38 1.78
CA TYR A 405 -16.17 28.31 1.50
C TYR A 405 -16.83 27.37 2.49
N TRP A 406 -17.95 27.78 3.07
CA TRP A 406 -18.67 26.86 3.95
C TRP A 406 -19.21 25.67 3.14
N GLN A 407 -19.39 24.53 3.78
CA GLN A 407 -19.91 23.37 3.08
C GLN A 407 -21.42 23.53 2.83
N THR A 408 -21.87 23.26 1.60
CA THR A 408 -23.30 23.36 1.24
C THR A 408 -24.14 22.51 2.18
N GLY A 409 -25.20 23.09 2.74
CA GLY A 409 -26.12 22.42 3.65
C GLY A 409 -25.73 22.48 5.13
N THR A 410 -24.52 22.93 5.49
CA THR A 410 -24.09 22.98 6.90
C THR A 410 -24.32 24.34 7.57
N GLY A 411 -24.67 25.37 6.79
CA GLY A 411 -24.79 26.75 7.29
C GLY A 411 -23.49 27.31 7.86
N GLY A 412 -22.35 26.66 7.56
CA GLY A 412 -21.05 26.95 8.16
C GLY A 412 -20.93 26.55 9.63
N GLU A 413 -21.88 25.81 10.21
CA GLU A 413 -21.78 25.34 11.60
C GLU A 413 -20.71 24.25 11.76
N TYR A 414 -20.53 23.42 10.73
CA TYR A 414 -19.50 22.39 10.68
C TYR A 414 -19.02 22.15 9.24
N VAL A 415 -17.92 21.39 9.12
CA VAL A 415 -17.44 20.80 7.86
C VAL A 415 -17.11 19.32 8.06
N ASN A 416 -17.30 18.53 7.00
CA ASN A 416 -16.77 17.17 6.92
C ASN A 416 -15.36 17.25 6.32
N LEU A 417 -14.35 17.05 7.17
CA LEU A 417 -12.95 17.21 6.81
C LEU A 417 -12.33 15.83 6.57
N LYS A 418 -11.64 15.68 5.43
CA LYS A 418 -10.88 14.47 5.13
C LYS A 418 -9.66 14.35 6.04
N ALA A 419 -9.16 13.13 6.21
CA ALA A 419 -7.92 12.85 6.92
C ALA A 419 -6.76 13.76 6.46
N HIS A 420 -5.98 14.25 7.42
CA HIS A 420 -4.82 15.13 7.25
C HIS A 420 -5.10 16.42 6.47
N LYS A 421 -6.32 16.97 6.59
CA LYS A 421 -6.70 18.27 6.01
C LYS A 421 -6.99 19.28 7.09
N ALA A 422 -6.98 20.55 6.69
CA ALA A 422 -7.33 21.68 7.53
C ALA A 422 -8.50 22.48 6.96
N ALA A 423 -9.26 23.11 7.86
CA ALA A 423 -10.39 23.99 7.63
C ALA A 423 -10.17 25.32 8.36
N LEU A 424 -10.78 26.39 7.88
CA LEU A 424 -10.77 27.69 8.55
C LEU A 424 -11.86 27.71 9.63
N LYS A 425 -11.49 28.08 10.86
CA LYS A 425 -12.38 28.30 12.00
C LYS A 425 -12.41 29.79 12.35
N VAL A 426 -13.59 30.39 12.38
CA VAL A 426 -13.76 31.81 12.68
C VAL A 426 -14.90 32.04 13.68
N ALA A 427 -14.74 32.95 14.62
CA ALA A 427 -15.80 33.32 15.55
C ALA A 427 -17.02 33.91 14.83
N LYS A 428 -18.24 33.48 15.21
CA LYS A 428 -19.50 34.02 14.66
C LYS A 428 -19.62 35.53 14.82
N SER A 429 -19.11 36.06 15.94
CA SER A 429 -19.09 37.49 16.24
C SER A 429 -18.25 38.31 15.26
N GLN A 430 -17.25 37.71 14.62
CA GLN A 430 -16.35 38.40 13.69
C GLN A 430 -16.92 38.49 12.27
N VAL A 431 -17.76 37.52 11.85
CA VAL A 431 -18.12 37.35 10.42
C VAL A 431 -19.61 37.22 10.12
N GLY A 432 -20.47 37.10 11.14
CA GLY A 432 -21.91 36.99 10.96
C GLY A 432 -22.31 35.87 9.99
N TYR A 433 -22.90 36.23 8.85
CA TYR A 433 -23.38 35.30 7.81
C TYR A 433 -22.43 35.17 6.60
N ALA A 434 -21.15 35.51 6.74
CA ALA A 434 -20.17 35.38 5.66
C ALA A 434 -20.12 33.94 5.12
N LYS A 435 -20.31 33.79 3.81
CA LYS A 435 -20.34 32.47 3.13
C LYS A 435 -18.99 32.06 2.55
N SER A 436 -18.09 33.02 2.35
CA SER A 436 -16.77 32.77 1.79
C SER A 436 -15.76 33.85 2.16
N PHE A 437 -14.49 33.45 2.20
CA PHE A 437 -13.33 34.33 2.31
C PHE A 437 -12.47 34.16 1.07
N VAL A 438 -12.00 35.28 0.50
CA VAL A 438 -10.98 35.26 -0.55
C VAL A 438 -9.62 35.34 0.10
N ILE A 439 -8.67 34.58 -0.45
CA ILE A 439 -7.26 34.63 -0.06
C ILE A 439 -6.49 35.34 -1.16
N ASP A 440 -5.71 36.33 -0.78
CA ASP A 440 -4.65 36.87 -1.62
C ASP A 440 -3.31 36.34 -1.08
N PHE A 441 -2.61 35.57 -1.90
CA PHE A 441 -1.29 35.05 -1.55
C PHE A 441 -0.17 36.00 -1.97
N GLU A 442 -0.48 37.09 -2.68
CA GLU A 442 0.49 38.10 -3.02
C GLU A 442 0.46 39.25 -2.00
N ASP A 443 1.61 39.53 -1.40
CA ASP A 443 1.83 40.63 -0.45
C ASP A 443 1.82 42.02 -1.13
N THR A 444 1.32 42.10 -2.37
CA THR A 444 1.11 43.39 -3.03
C THR A 444 -0.21 43.96 -2.52
N THR A 445 -0.10 44.85 -1.54
CA THR A 445 -1.15 45.83 -1.21
C THR A 445 -1.46 46.66 -2.46
N THR A 446 -2.34 46.17 -3.34
CA THR A 446 -3.23 46.92 -4.26
C THR A 446 -3.80 45.99 -5.33
N GLY A 447 -5.08 45.65 -5.21
CA GLY A 447 -5.79 44.97 -6.29
C GLY A 447 -7.12 44.39 -5.81
N ILE A 448 -8.18 45.21 -5.80
CA ILE A 448 -9.54 44.65 -5.72
C ILE A 448 -9.74 43.84 -7.00
N ARG A 449 -9.56 42.53 -6.95
CA ARG A 449 -9.97 41.64 -8.03
C ARG A 449 -11.49 41.53 -7.95
N ASN A 450 -12.17 42.13 -8.92
CA ASN A 450 -13.61 41.97 -9.09
C ASN A 450 -13.93 40.48 -9.17
N ILE A 451 -14.90 40.06 -8.38
CA ILE A 451 -15.53 38.74 -8.56
C ILE A 451 -16.41 38.88 -9.79
N ASP A 452 -15.98 38.28 -10.88
CA ASP A 452 -16.91 37.86 -11.92
C ASP A 452 -17.78 36.74 -11.33
N ASN A 453 -18.97 37.10 -10.88
CA ASN A 453 -20.08 36.17 -10.78
C ASN A 453 -20.60 35.84 -12.20
N THR A 454 -19.71 35.48 -13.12
CA THR A 454 -20.10 34.92 -14.42
C THR A 454 -20.40 33.44 -14.21
N THR A 455 -21.52 33.19 -13.54
CA THR A 455 -22.31 32.03 -13.95
C THR A 455 -22.58 32.25 -15.44
N PRO A 456 -22.30 31.29 -16.35
CA PRO A 456 -22.77 31.42 -17.72
C PRO A 456 -24.25 31.70 -17.62
N GLN A 457 -24.66 32.87 -18.11
CA GLN A 457 -26.05 33.29 -18.12
C GLN A 457 -26.82 32.15 -18.80
N LYS A 458 -27.56 31.38 -18.01
CA LYS A 458 -28.42 30.34 -18.52
C LYS A 458 -29.36 31.10 -19.44
N ASN A 459 -29.29 30.87 -20.75
CA ASN A 459 -30.16 31.56 -21.72
C ASN A 459 -31.59 31.50 -21.18
N ASP A 460 -32.11 32.66 -20.79
CA ASP A 460 -33.41 32.78 -20.14
C ASP A 460 -34.45 32.15 -21.06
N ILE A 461 -35.12 31.09 -20.61
CA ILE A 461 -36.20 30.47 -21.38
C ILE A 461 -37.46 31.29 -21.10
N ILE A 462 -37.94 31.99 -22.12
CA ILE A 462 -39.08 32.90 -22.05
C ILE A 462 -40.31 32.22 -22.64
N TYR A 463 -41.44 32.29 -21.95
CA TYR A 463 -42.74 31.83 -22.44
C TYR A 463 -43.75 32.97 -22.44
N ASP A 464 -44.70 32.97 -23.37
CA ASP A 464 -45.89 33.80 -23.27
C ASP A 464 -46.88 33.23 -22.23
N LEU A 465 -47.96 33.97 -21.94
CA LEU A 465 -48.97 33.54 -20.95
C LEU A 465 -49.79 32.32 -21.40
N GLN A 466 -49.66 31.90 -22.65
CA GLN A 466 -50.24 30.68 -23.21
C GLN A 466 -49.27 29.49 -23.17
N GLY A 467 -48.06 29.67 -22.60
CA GLY A 467 -47.08 28.61 -22.43
C GLY A 467 -46.25 28.28 -23.67
N ARG A 468 -46.25 29.13 -24.70
CA ARG A 468 -45.41 28.97 -25.90
C ARG A 468 -44.06 29.64 -25.69
N ARG A 469 -42.99 29.00 -26.17
CA ARG A 469 -41.62 29.53 -26.04
C ARG A 469 -41.43 30.73 -26.99
N VAL A 470 -40.88 31.82 -26.46
CA VAL A 470 -40.67 33.09 -27.17
C VAL A 470 -39.18 33.41 -27.19
N THR A 471 -38.64 33.72 -28.36
CA THR A 471 -37.21 34.05 -28.53
C THR A 471 -36.93 35.56 -28.45
N ASN A 472 -37.87 36.39 -28.91
CA ASN A 472 -37.75 37.86 -28.87
C ASN A 472 -39.05 38.47 -28.29
N PRO A 473 -39.16 38.65 -26.96
CA PRO A 473 -40.30 39.32 -26.36
C PRO A 473 -40.31 40.80 -26.76
N THR A 474 -41.47 41.32 -27.15
CA THR A 474 -41.62 42.72 -27.57
C THR A 474 -42.18 43.56 -26.43
N ARG A 475 -43.50 43.67 -26.31
CA ARG A 475 -44.18 44.40 -25.24
C ARG A 475 -45.27 43.55 -24.62
N GLY A 476 -45.22 43.35 -23.30
CA GLY A 476 -46.20 42.54 -22.57
C GLY A 476 -45.61 41.74 -21.41
N ILE A 477 -46.42 40.89 -20.80
CA ILE A 477 -46.02 40.05 -19.67
C ILE A 477 -45.62 38.67 -20.18
N TYR A 478 -44.43 38.21 -19.78
CA TYR A 478 -43.88 36.90 -20.12
C TYR A 478 -43.45 36.14 -18.88
N ILE A 479 -43.34 34.81 -18.96
CA ILE A 479 -42.80 33.97 -17.90
C ILE A 479 -41.34 33.67 -18.23
N VAL A 480 -40.43 34.18 -17.39
CA VAL A 480 -38.98 33.96 -17.51
C VAL A 480 -38.54 33.13 -16.32
N ASN A 481 -38.01 31.92 -16.57
CA ASN A 481 -37.58 30.98 -15.53
C ASN A 481 -38.64 30.75 -14.43
N GLY A 482 -39.91 30.65 -14.82
CA GLY A 482 -41.04 30.38 -13.91
C GLY A 482 -41.62 31.61 -13.18
N LYS A 483 -41.13 32.83 -13.46
CA LYS A 483 -41.65 34.08 -12.87
C LYS A 483 -42.20 35.03 -13.92
N LYS A 484 -43.32 35.70 -13.63
CA LYS A 484 -43.89 36.73 -14.51
C LYS A 484 -42.98 37.96 -14.54
N ARG A 485 -42.70 38.48 -15.73
CA ARG A 485 -41.86 39.65 -15.98
C ARG A 485 -42.48 40.51 -17.09
N VAL A 486 -42.48 41.82 -16.92
CA VAL A 486 -42.99 42.76 -17.92
C VAL A 486 -41.84 43.19 -18.82
N PHE A 487 -42.05 43.14 -20.13
CA PHE A 487 -41.16 43.66 -21.17
C PHE A 487 -41.84 44.90 -21.77
N ASN A 488 -41.13 46.03 -21.77
CA ASN A 488 -41.63 47.36 -22.14
C ASN A 488 -41.01 47.87 -23.44
#